data_AF-K6U9P5-F1
#
_entry.id   AF-K6U9P5-F1
#
_cell.length_a   1.000
_cell.length_b   1.000
_cell.length_c   1.000
_cell.angle_alpha   90.00
_cell.angle_beta   90.00
_cell.angle_gamma   90.00
#
_symmetry.space_group_name_H-M   'P 1'
#
loop_
_entity.id
_entity.type
_entity.pdbx_description
1 polymer ?
#
loop_
_entity_poly.entity_id
_entity_poly.type
_entity_poly.pdbx_seq_one_letter_code
_entity_poly.pdbx_strand_id
1 'polypeptide(L)'
;MDTAYTWLILGIIGALIMIGIQFYSKRVLTTKRIVGITLLSLLVITVGFGSIWASIGHSFFANHVASSIGWAPGSPFQQEVAFANLAFGVLGILCIWIRGNFWTATVIGVSIFLLGDAMGHISNLFVTGNYASGNAGAVLVLDILVPLLLIGLLVAYRIMEERAVRSAIKSLERSL
;
A
#
# COMPACT_ATOMS: atom_id res chain seq x y z
N MET A 1 7.47 18.57 -9.85
CA MET A 1 7.69 17.87 -8.55
C MET A 1 7.18 16.45 -8.73
N ASP A 2 8.00 15.46 -8.40
CA ASP A 2 7.61 14.06 -8.48
C ASP A 2 6.43 13.81 -7.53
N THR A 3 5.25 13.56 -8.11
CA THR A 3 4.00 13.38 -7.35
C THR A 3 3.85 11.97 -6.79
N ALA A 4 4.81 11.06 -7.04
CA ALA A 4 4.71 9.66 -6.63
C ALA A 4 4.50 9.50 -5.12
N TYR A 5 5.17 10.32 -4.30
CA TYR A 5 5.05 10.26 -2.83
C TYR A 5 3.70 10.75 -2.29
N THR A 6 2.86 11.38 -3.11
CA THR A 6 1.61 12.02 -2.67
C THR A 6 0.72 11.05 -1.90
N TRP A 7 0.50 9.85 -2.42
CA TRP A 7 -0.43 8.88 -1.82
C TRP A 7 0.11 8.25 -0.54
N LEU A 8 1.43 8.08 -0.42
CA LEU A 8 2.06 7.65 0.83
C LEU A 8 1.94 8.73 1.91
N ILE A 9 2.27 9.98 1.56
CA ILE A 9 2.18 11.13 2.47
C ILE A 9 0.74 11.33 2.93
N LEU A 10 -0.23 11.31 2.02
CA LEU A 10 -1.65 11.43 2.37
C LEU A 10 -2.13 10.25 3.23
N GLY A 11 -1.62 9.04 2.99
CA GLY A 11 -1.91 7.88 3.84
C GLY A 11 -1.40 8.05 5.27
N ILE A 12 -0.18 8.60 5.44
CA ILE A 12 0.38 8.93 6.76
C ILE A 12 -0.42 10.04 7.43
N ILE A 13 -0.73 11.12 6.71
CA ILE A 13 -1.55 12.23 7.22
C ILE A 13 -2.94 11.73 7.65
N GLY A 14 -3.58 10.89 6.84
CA GLY A 14 -4.86 10.27 7.17
C GLY A 14 -4.80 9.45 8.46
N ALA A 15 -3.71 8.71 8.68
CA ALA A 15 -3.50 7.94 9.90
C ALA A 15 -3.37 8.88 11.11
N LEU A 16 -2.56 9.93 11.00
CA LEU A 16 -2.37 10.92 12.06
C LEU A 16 -3.67 11.64 12.42
N ILE A 17 -4.47 12.03 11.42
CA ILE A 17 -5.79 12.64 11.63
C ILE A 17 -6.71 11.66 12.37
N MET A 18 -6.81 10.41 11.92
CA MET A 18 -7.67 9.41 12.57
C MET A 18 -7.23 9.09 14.01
N ILE A 19 -5.92 9.06 14.27
CA ILE A 19 -5.38 8.90 15.63
C ILE A 19 -5.72 10.14 16.48
N GLY A 20 -5.54 11.34 15.94
CA GLY A 20 -5.86 12.61 16.62
C GLY A 20 -7.34 12.73 16.97
N ILE A 21 -8.25 12.35 16.08
CA ILE A 21 -9.70 12.32 16.34
C ILE A 21 -10.02 11.38 17.49
N GLN A 22 -9.40 10.19 17.52
CA GLN A 22 -9.66 9.21 18.58
C GLN A 22 -9.08 9.66 19.93
N PHE A 23 -7.91 10.30 19.91
CA PHE A 23 -7.32 10.94 21.09
C PHE A 23 -8.24 12.03 21.65
N TYR A 24 -8.69 12.96 20.81
CA TYR A 24 -9.60 14.05 21.19
C TYR A 24 -10.94 13.53 21.72
N SER A 25 -11.44 12.43 21.13
CA SER A 25 -12.65 11.73 21.57
C SER A 25 -12.47 10.92 22.86
N LYS A 26 -11.34 11.06 23.57
CA LYS A 26 -10.98 10.35 24.81
C LYS A 26 -11.04 8.82 24.68
N ARG A 27 -10.83 8.28 23.47
CA ARG A 27 -10.75 6.83 23.27
C ARG A 27 -9.37 6.34 23.68
N VAL A 28 -9.33 5.16 24.31
CA VAL A 28 -8.06 4.50 24.66
C VAL A 28 -7.33 4.11 23.37
N LEU A 29 -6.14 4.70 23.17
CA LEU A 29 -5.24 4.42 22.06
C LEU A 29 -4.22 3.37 22.49
N THR A 30 -4.58 2.09 22.32
CA THR A 30 -3.62 1.00 22.47
C THR A 30 -2.69 0.94 21.26
N THR A 31 -1.49 0.36 21.42
CA THR A 31 -0.55 0.16 20.32
C THR A 31 -1.19 -0.61 19.15
N LYS A 32 -1.98 -1.65 19.44
CA LYS A 32 -2.74 -2.40 18.40
C LYS A 32 -3.65 -1.47 17.60
N ARG A 33 -4.32 -0.54 18.28
CA ARG A 33 -5.25 0.40 17.64
C ARG A 33 -4.52 1.39 16.75
N ILE A 34 -3.40 1.94 17.21
CA ILE A 34 -2.55 2.84 16.42
C ILE A 34 -2.07 2.11 15.15
N VAL A 35 -1.46 0.92 15.30
CA VAL A 35 -0.99 0.11 14.17
C VAL A 35 -2.13 -0.20 13.20
N GLY A 36 -3.30 -0.60 13.71
CA GLY A 36 -4.48 -0.90 12.89
C GLY A 36 -5.04 0.30 12.13
N ILE A 37 -5.04 1.50 12.74
CA ILE A 37 -5.44 2.74 12.07
C ILE A 37 -4.44 3.10 10.98
N THR A 38 -3.14 3.03 11.28
CA THR A 38 -2.09 3.32 10.30
C THR A 38 -2.16 2.36 9.11
N LEU A 39 -2.26 1.05 9.38
CA LEU A 39 -2.41 0.04 8.33
C LEU A 39 -3.65 0.30 7.46
N LEU A 40 -4.81 0.55 8.09
CA LEU A 40 -6.04 0.85 7.34
C LEU A 40 -5.89 2.11 6.48
N SER A 41 -5.28 3.17 7.03
CA SER A 41 -5.06 4.41 6.30
C SER A 41 -4.22 4.19 5.05
N LEU A 42 -3.12 3.44 5.16
CA LEU A 42 -2.26 3.12 4.02
C LEU A 42 -2.95 2.20 3.02
N LEU A 43 -3.72 1.21 3.47
CA LEU A 43 -4.50 0.35 2.57
C LEU A 43 -5.53 1.13 1.75
N VAL A 44 -6.22 2.08 2.36
CA VAL A 44 -7.26 2.84 1.66
C VAL A 44 -6.66 3.97 0.82
N ILE A 45 -5.75 4.76 1.39
CA ILE A 45 -5.24 5.99 0.75
C ILE A 45 -4.05 5.69 -0.14
N THR A 46 -3.04 4.99 0.39
CA THR A 46 -1.82 4.72 -0.38
C THR A 46 -2.04 3.65 -1.43
N VAL A 47 -2.66 2.53 -1.08
CA VAL A 47 -2.98 1.45 -2.04
C VAL A 47 -4.25 1.77 -2.80
N GLY A 48 -5.37 2.01 -2.11
CA GLY A 48 -6.67 2.21 -2.77
C GLY A 48 -6.68 3.38 -3.76
N PHE A 49 -6.56 4.61 -3.26
CA PHE A 49 -6.55 5.79 -4.13
C PHE A 49 -5.28 5.88 -5.00
N GLY A 50 -4.11 5.50 -4.47
CA GLY A 50 -2.86 5.53 -5.24
C GLY A 50 -2.87 4.60 -6.45
N SER A 51 -3.34 3.37 -6.31
CA SER A 51 -3.44 2.44 -7.45
C SER A 51 -4.57 2.83 -8.41
N ILE A 52 -5.69 3.39 -7.95
CA ILE A 52 -6.70 3.96 -8.87
C ILE A 52 -6.08 5.11 -9.69
N TRP A 53 -5.29 5.98 -9.06
CA TRP A 53 -4.60 7.06 -9.76
C TRP A 53 -3.59 6.54 -10.79
N ALA A 54 -2.80 5.53 -10.44
CA ALA A 54 -1.90 4.85 -11.37
C ALA A 54 -2.68 4.22 -12.54
N SER A 55 -3.82 3.58 -12.27
CA SER A 55 -4.70 3.00 -13.29
C SER A 55 -5.19 4.03 -14.30
N ILE A 56 -5.60 5.20 -13.82
CA ILE A 56 -6.01 6.33 -14.67
C ILE A 56 -4.84 6.77 -15.55
N GLY A 57 -3.64 6.89 -14.97
CA GLY A 57 -2.42 7.22 -15.71
C GLY A 57 -2.12 6.23 -16.82
N HIS A 58 -2.09 4.94 -16.50
CA HIS A 58 -1.78 3.86 -17.44
C HIS A 58 -2.88 3.62 -18.49
N SER A 59 -4.15 3.97 -18.21
CA SER A 59 -5.26 3.85 -19.17
C SER A 59 -5.34 5.05 -20.11
N PHE A 60 -5.49 6.26 -19.55
CA PHE A 60 -5.84 7.46 -20.31
C PHE A 60 -4.62 8.28 -20.73
N PHE A 61 -3.50 8.13 -20.03
CA PHE A 61 -2.26 8.87 -20.26
C PHE A 61 -1.08 7.93 -20.55
N ALA A 62 -1.37 6.74 -21.09
CA ALA A 62 -0.41 5.65 -21.30
C ALA A 62 0.89 6.08 -21.98
N ASN A 63 0.81 6.88 -23.04
CA ASN A 63 2.00 7.35 -23.78
C ASN A 63 2.87 8.30 -22.94
N HIS A 64 2.24 9.14 -22.12
CA HIS A 64 2.96 10.04 -21.22
C HIS A 64 3.64 9.26 -20.09
N VAL A 65 2.94 8.29 -19.50
CA VAL A 65 3.51 7.40 -18.47
C VAL A 65 4.66 6.58 -19.04
N ALA A 66 4.47 5.92 -20.20
CA ALA A 66 5.52 5.15 -20.85
C ALA A 66 6.78 6.00 -21.09
N SER A 67 6.61 7.22 -21.62
CA SER A 67 7.74 8.13 -21.88
C SER A 67 8.44 8.56 -20.59
N SER A 68 7.71 8.79 -19.49
CA SER A 68 8.30 9.23 -18.21
C SER A 68 9.11 8.13 -17.51
N ILE A 69 8.75 6.86 -17.75
CA ILE A 69 9.51 5.69 -17.29
C ILE A 69 10.58 5.25 -18.30
N GLY A 70 10.75 5.92 -19.44
CA GLY A 70 11.75 5.57 -20.45
C GLY A 70 11.39 4.36 -21.32
N TRP A 71 10.11 4.04 -21.43
CA TRP A 71 9.58 2.97 -22.29
C TRP A 71 8.92 3.53 -23.55
N ALA A 72 8.91 2.74 -24.63
CA ALA A 72 8.26 3.14 -25.87
C ALA A 72 6.74 3.30 -25.70
N PRO A 73 6.13 4.39 -26.22
CA PRO A 73 4.69 4.59 -26.18
C PRO A 73 3.94 3.59 -27.08
N GLY A 74 2.63 3.44 -26.88
CA GLY A 74 1.77 2.57 -27.69
C GLY A 74 1.83 1.08 -27.36
N SER A 75 2.57 0.68 -26.31
CA SER A 75 2.60 -0.71 -25.84
C SER A 75 1.25 -1.12 -25.22
N PRO A 76 0.65 -2.27 -25.62
CA PRO A 76 -0.60 -2.74 -25.03
C PRO A 76 -0.46 -3.11 -23.55
N PHE A 77 0.76 -3.38 -23.07
CA PHE A 77 1.03 -3.71 -21.67
C PHE A 77 0.65 -2.58 -20.70
N GLN A 78 0.60 -1.33 -21.16
CA GLN A 78 0.11 -0.21 -20.34
C GLN A 78 -1.33 -0.47 -19.86
N GLN A 79 -2.17 -1.09 -20.69
CA GLN A 79 -3.54 -1.40 -20.31
C GLN A 79 -3.63 -2.54 -19.28
N GLU A 80 -2.75 -3.53 -19.37
CA GLU A 80 -2.66 -4.61 -18.37
C GLU A 80 -2.21 -4.07 -17.01
N VAL A 81 -1.18 -3.20 -17.00
CA VAL A 81 -0.72 -2.51 -15.78
C VAL A 81 -1.83 -1.63 -15.21
N ALA A 82 -2.64 -0.99 -16.06
CA ALA A 82 -3.77 -0.21 -15.63
C ALA A 82 -4.82 -1.06 -14.90
N PHE A 83 -5.18 -2.22 -15.44
CA PHE A 83 -6.15 -3.12 -14.80
C PHE A 83 -5.61 -3.79 -13.53
N ALA A 84 -4.32 -4.12 -13.49
CA ALA A 84 -3.67 -4.60 -12.27
C ALA A 84 -3.77 -3.55 -11.14
N ASN A 85 -3.43 -2.31 -11.46
CA ASN A 85 -3.57 -1.18 -10.54
C ASN A 85 -5.03 -0.94 -10.13
N LEU A 86 -5.99 -1.06 -11.06
CA LEU A 86 -7.41 -0.93 -10.72
C LEU A 86 -7.85 -2.00 -9.72
N ALA A 87 -7.43 -3.25 -9.92
CA ALA A 87 -7.75 -4.36 -9.02
C ALA A 87 -7.24 -4.08 -7.61
N PHE A 88 -5.96 -3.70 -7.45
CA PHE A 88 -5.41 -3.36 -6.13
C PHE A 88 -6.02 -2.10 -5.53
N GLY A 89 -6.39 -1.13 -6.37
CA GLY A 89 -7.13 0.05 -5.96
C GLY A 89 -8.48 -0.30 -5.33
N VAL A 90 -9.25 -1.17 -5.98
CA VAL A 90 -10.53 -1.68 -5.45
C VAL A 90 -10.31 -2.44 -4.15
N LEU A 91 -9.34 -3.36 -4.08
CA LEU A 91 -9.03 -4.10 -2.85
C LEU A 91 -8.61 -3.18 -1.70
N GLY A 92 -7.82 -2.16 -1.98
CA GLY A 92 -7.39 -1.15 -1.00
C GLY A 92 -8.58 -0.38 -0.41
N ILE A 93 -9.49 0.12 -1.27
CA ILE A 93 -10.70 0.82 -0.82
C ILE A 93 -11.61 -0.11 0.00
N LEU A 94 -11.82 -1.35 -0.45
CA LEU A 94 -12.68 -2.31 0.24
C LEU A 94 -12.20 -2.67 1.65
N CYS A 95 -10.92 -2.46 1.98
CA CYS A 95 -10.39 -2.69 3.33
C CYS A 95 -11.08 -1.83 4.41
N ILE A 96 -11.76 -0.74 4.06
CA ILE A 96 -12.54 0.06 5.03
C ILE A 96 -13.74 -0.72 5.59
N TRP A 97 -14.33 -1.61 4.79
CA TRP A 97 -15.48 -2.43 5.17
C TRP A 97 -15.09 -3.88 5.47
N ILE A 98 -14.25 -4.49 4.63
CA ILE A 98 -13.86 -5.89 4.73
C ILE A 98 -12.53 -6.00 5.48
N ARG A 99 -12.57 -6.58 6.69
CA ARG A 99 -11.44 -6.64 7.62
C ARG A 99 -10.87 -8.06 7.76
N GLY A 100 -9.87 -8.22 8.64
CA GLY A 100 -9.27 -9.51 8.95
C GLY A 100 -8.43 -10.05 7.80
N ASN A 101 -8.69 -11.29 7.36
CA ASN A 101 -7.90 -11.94 6.31
C ASN A 101 -7.98 -11.26 4.96
N PHE A 102 -9.00 -10.43 4.72
CA PHE A 102 -9.06 -9.59 3.53
C PHE A 102 -7.89 -8.60 3.50
N TRP A 103 -7.55 -7.94 4.61
CA TRP A 103 -6.38 -7.06 4.68
C TRP A 103 -5.09 -7.83 4.40
N THR A 104 -4.99 -9.07 4.92
CA THR A 104 -3.85 -9.94 4.64
C THR A 104 -3.73 -10.26 3.15
N ALA A 105 -4.82 -10.65 2.50
CA ALA A 105 -4.83 -10.92 1.06
C ALA A 105 -4.47 -9.68 0.24
N THR A 106 -5.02 -8.51 0.58
CA THR A 106 -4.70 -7.24 -0.08
C THR A 106 -3.22 -6.90 0.06
N VAL A 107 -2.64 -7.01 1.26
CA VAL A 107 -1.21 -6.76 1.49
C VAL A 107 -0.33 -7.72 0.70
N ILE A 108 -0.66 -9.03 0.68
CA ILE A 108 0.10 -10.02 -0.09
C ILE A 108 0.07 -9.67 -1.57
N GLY A 109 -1.12 -9.45 -2.12
CA GLY A 109 -1.31 -9.18 -3.54
C GLY A 109 -0.57 -7.91 -3.99
N VAL A 110 -0.79 -6.79 -3.30
CA VAL A 110 -0.13 -5.52 -3.66
C VAL A 110 1.39 -5.59 -3.45
N SER A 111 1.87 -6.35 -2.46
CA SER A 111 3.30 -6.53 -2.24
C SER A 111 3.96 -7.32 -3.36
N ILE A 112 3.31 -8.38 -3.84
CA ILE A 112 3.82 -9.16 -4.98
C ILE A 112 3.89 -8.28 -6.23
N PHE A 113 2.85 -7.50 -6.48
CA PHE A 113 2.79 -6.62 -7.64
C PHE A 113 3.89 -5.55 -7.60
N LEU A 114 3.94 -4.75 -6.52
CA LEU A 114 4.91 -3.66 -6.39
C LEU A 114 6.36 -4.17 -6.34
N LEU A 115 6.66 -5.24 -5.59
CA LEU A 115 8.01 -5.80 -5.58
C LEU A 115 8.39 -6.40 -6.94
N GLY A 116 7.41 -6.95 -7.68
CA GLY A 116 7.60 -7.39 -9.07
C GLY A 116 7.94 -6.22 -10.00
N ASP A 117 7.23 -5.10 -9.88
CA ASP A 117 7.52 -3.86 -10.62
C ASP A 117 8.91 -3.32 -10.28
N ALA A 118 9.30 -3.29 -8.98
CA ALA A 118 10.65 -2.92 -8.56
C ALA A 118 11.72 -3.80 -9.22
N MET A 119 11.51 -5.12 -9.27
CA MET A 119 12.42 -6.04 -9.95
C MET A 119 12.52 -5.72 -11.45
N GLY A 120 11.40 -5.40 -12.10
CA GLY A 120 11.35 -4.96 -13.48
C GLY A 120 12.16 -3.68 -13.72
N HIS A 121 11.96 -2.66 -12.88
CA HIS A 121 12.69 -1.39 -12.90
C HIS A 121 14.20 -1.58 -12.70
N ILE A 122 14.60 -2.37 -11.70
CA ILE A 122 16.01 -2.68 -11.42
C ILE A 122 16.66 -3.42 -12.57
N SER A 123 15.98 -4.45 -13.10
CA SER A 123 16.47 -5.21 -14.25
C SER A 123 16.65 -4.30 -15.47
N ASN A 124 15.65 -3.45 -15.77
CA ASN A 124 15.71 -2.51 -16.87
C ASN A 124 16.86 -1.49 -16.70
N LEU A 125 17.04 -0.97 -15.48
CA LEU A 125 18.15 -0.07 -15.15
C LEU A 125 19.50 -0.71 -15.47
N PHE A 126 19.73 -1.95 -15.05
CA PHE A 126 21.01 -2.63 -15.27
C PHE A 126 21.24 -3.10 -16.70
N VAL A 127 20.20 -3.58 -17.38
CA VAL A 127 20.32 -4.17 -18.72
C VAL A 127 20.39 -3.11 -19.82
N THR A 128 19.61 -2.02 -19.68
CA THR A 128 19.47 -1.00 -20.75
C THR A 128 20.06 0.36 -20.37
N GLY A 129 20.47 0.56 -19.11
CA GLY A 129 20.91 1.86 -18.63
C GLY A 129 19.78 2.89 -18.54
N ASN A 130 18.53 2.45 -18.35
CA ASN A 130 17.39 3.34 -18.25
C ASN A 130 17.35 4.06 -16.89
N TYR A 131 17.96 5.25 -16.85
CA TYR A 131 17.95 6.14 -15.69
C TYR A 131 16.84 7.19 -15.73
N ALA A 132 15.79 6.99 -16.54
CA ALA A 132 14.63 7.88 -16.54
C ALA A 132 14.08 8.01 -15.11
N SER A 133 13.63 9.22 -14.73
CA SER A 133 13.18 9.48 -13.36
C SER A 133 11.99 8.60 -12.96
N GLY A 134 11.13 8.23 -13.90
CA GLY A 134 10.03 7.29 -13.64
C GLY A 134 10.48 5.84 -13.47
N ASN A 135 11.69 5.47 -13.90
CA ASN A 135 12.24 4.12 -13.78
C ASN A 135 13.16 3.96 -12.56
N ALA A 136 14.01 4.94 -12.31
CA ALA A 136 15.05 4.89 -11.28
C ALA A 136 14.82 5.88 -10.11
N GLY A 137 13.67 6.57 -10.11
CA GLY A 137 13.32 7.59 -9.11
C GLY A 137 12.33 7.11 -8.06
N ALA A 138 11.37 7.96 -7.71
CA ALA A 138 10.47 7.72 -6.59
C ALA A 138 9.59 6.48 -6.73
N VAL A 139 9.21 6.13 -7.98
CA VAL A 139 8.40 4.93 -8.26
C VAL A 139 9.11 3.68 -7.75
N LEU A 140 10.35 3.44 -8.18
CA LEU A 140 11.16 2.32 -7.70
C LEU A 140 11.33 2.29 -6.17
N VAL A 141 11.53 3.47 -5.55
CA VAL A 141 11.62 3.56 -4.08
C VAL A 141 10.32 3.12 -3.42
N LEU A 142 9.18 3.56 -3.94
CA LEU A 142 7.86 3.26 -3.38
C LEU A 142 7.46 1.81 -3.63
N ASP A 143 7.84 1.24 -4.76
CA ASP A 143 7.62 -0.16 -5.10
C ASP A 143 8.27 -1.11 -4.08
N ILE A 144 9.31 -0.65 -3.38
CA ILE A 144 9.97 -1.39 -2.30
C ILE A 144 9.44 -0.95 -0.92
N LEU A 145 9.37 0.36 -0.68
CA LEU A 145 9.04 0.91 0.64
C LEU A 145 7.61 0.58 1.07
N VAL A 146 6.64 0.71 0.17
CA VAL A 146 5.22 0.51 0.48
C VAL A 146 4.95 -0.95 0.88
N PRO A 147 5.39 -1.98 0.13
CA PRO A 147 5.27 -3.37 0.56
C PRO A 147 5.90 -3.65 1.93
N LEU A 148 7.14 -3.19 2.16
CA LEU A 148 7.83 -3.43 3.43
C LEU A 148 7.07 -2.79 4.61
N LEU A 149 6.56 -1.57 4.43
CA LEU A 149 5.77 -0.88 5.44
C LEU A 149 4.44 -1.61 5.73
N LEU A 150 3.72 -2.02 4.69
CA LEU A 150 2.45 -2.74 4.81
C LEU A 150 2.63 -4.11 5.48
N ILE A 151 3.64 -4.87 5.07
CA ILE A 151 3.98 -6.17 5.66
C ILE A 151 4.34 -5.99 7.13
N GLY A 152 5.22 -5.03 7.45
CA GLY A 152 5.62 -4.76 8.84
C GLY A 152 4.44 -4.40 9.74
N LEU A 153 3.56 -3.50 9.27
CA LEU A 153 2.36 -3.11 10.01
C LEU A 153 1.37 -4.27 10.16
N LEU A 154 1.17 -5.07 9.12
CA LEU A 154 0.28 -6.23 9.16
C LEU A 154 0.79 -7.28 10.16
N VAL A 155 2.08 -7.62 10.11
CA VAL A 155 2.70 -8.58 11.05
C VAL A 155 2.57 -8.07 12.48
N ALA A 156 2.89 -6.79 12.73
CA ALA A 156 2.72 -6.19 14.04
C ALA A 156 1.26 -6.25 14.52
N TYR A 157 0.29 -5.93 13.66
CA TYR A 157 -1.14 -5.99 13.96
C TYR A 157 -1.58 -7.40 14.36
N ARG A 158 -1.15 -8.42 13.61
CA ARG A 158 -1.50 -9.84 13.85
C ARG A 158 -0.87 -10.39 15.12
N ILE A 159 0.40 -10.10 15.39
CA ILE A 159 1.06 -10.51 16.64
C ILE A 159 0.33 -9.91 17.86
N MET A 160 -0.07 -8.64 17.78
CA MET A 160 -0.81 -7.99 18.87
C MET A 160 -2.23 -8.56 19.03
N GLU A 161 -2.87 -8.94 17.91
CA GLU A 161 -4.16 -9.62 17.92
C GLU A 161 -4.11 -10.97 18.62
N GLU A 162 -3.16 -11.83 18.25
CA GLU A 162 -2.98 -13.13 18.88
C GLU A 162 -2.65 -13.03 20.36
N ARG A 163 -1.79 -12.09 20.76
CA ARG A 163 -1.47 -11.85 22.18
C ARG A 163 -2.70 -11.46 22.99
N ALA A 164 -3.56 -10.60 22.44
CA ALA A 164 -4.80 -10.20 23.09
C ALA A 164 -5.75 -11.38 23.29
N VAL A 165 -5.91 -12.23 22.27
CA VAL A 165 -6.75 -13.44 22.34
C VAL A 165 -6.20 -14.42 23.37
N ARG A 166 -4.90 -14.72 23.35
CA ARG A 166 -4.27 -15.62 24.33
C ARG A 166 -4.41 -15.11 25.77
N SER A 167 -4.25 -13.80 25.98
CA SER A 167 -4.43 -13.19 27.30
C SER A 167 -5.87 -13.31 27.80
N ALA A 168 -6.86 -13.18 26.91
CA ALA A 168 -8.27 -13.33 27.25
C ALA A 168 -8.61 -14.77 27.66
N ILE A 169 -8.13 -15.76 26.90
CA ILE A 169 -8.32 -17.19 27.21
C ILE A 169 -7.73 -17.52 28.59
N LYS A 170 -6.49 -17.11 28.85
CA LYS A 170 -5.82 -17.36 30.14
C LYS A 170 -6.54 -16.67 31.31
N SER A 171 -7.16 -15.52 31.09
CA SER A 171 -7.97 -14.85 32.12
C SER A 171 -9.25 -15.61 32.42
N LEU A 172 -9.89 -16.19 31.40
CA LEU A 172 -11.10 -17.00 31.54
C LEU A 172 -10.80 -18.30 32.28
N GLU A 173 -9.73 -19.00 31.90
CA GLU A 173 -9.27 -20.23 32.56
C GLU A 173 -8.96 -20.04 34.06
N ARG A 174 -8.49 -18.84 34.45
CA ARG A 174 -8.22 -18.50 35.86
C ARG A 174 -9.48 -18.13 36.66
N SER A 175 -10.58 -17.83 35.98
CA SER A 175 -11.85 -17.44 36.61
C SER A 175 -12.85 -18.59 36.76
N LEU A 176 -12.57 -19.72 36.12
CA LEU A 176 -13.27 -20.99 36.25
C LEU A 176 -12.65 -21.82 37.39
#